data_AF-A0A535A8W0-F1
#
_entry.id   AF-A0A535A8W0-F1
#
_cell.length_a   1.000
_cell.length_b   1.000
_cell.length_c   1.000
_cell.angle_alpha   90.00
_cell.angle_beta   90.00
_cell.angle_gamma   90.00
#
_symmetry.space_group_name_H-M   'P 1'
#
loop_
_entity.id
_entity.type
_entity.pdbx_description
1 polymer ?
#
loop_
_entity_poly.entity_id
_entity_poly.type
_entity_poly.pdbx_seq_one_letter_code
_entity_poly.pdbx_strand_id
1 'polypeptide(L)'
;MAGLDLGRVDNVFSVVVFGFTISALALAAALLQFVQVRMTSPRPNPDDPTSSTTATMTYLFPLLTIWWGGLFPSGLILYWVVYTAYLTAQQFRIMGWGNLFPLFGW
;
A
#
# COMPACT_ATOMS: atom_id res chain seq x y z
N MET A 1 -12.15 -5.59 -23.84
CA MET A 1 -12.81 -5.93 -22.56
C MET A 1 -11.70 -6.25 -21.60
N ALA A 2 -11.58 -5.53 -20.48
CA ALA A 2 -10.39 -5.57 -19.62
C ALA A 2 -10.03 -7.01 -19.24
N GLY A 3 -8.91 -7.53 -19.76
CA GLY A 3 -8.46 -8.92 -19.63
C GLY A 3 -7.94 -9.25 -18.23
N LEU A 4 -8.78 -9.01 -17.22
CA LEU A 4 -8.47 -9.23 -15.81
C LEU A 4 -8.63 -10.73 -15.49
N ASP A 5 -7.55 -11.48 -15.61
CA ASP A 5 -7.46 -12.89 -15.21
C ASP A 5 -6.86 -12.99 -13.81
N LEU A 6 -7.70 -13.32 -12.83
CA LEU A 6 -7.35 -13.40 -11.42
C LEU A 6 -6.31 -14.48 -11.10
N GLY A 7 -6.20 -15.50 -11.96
CA GLY A 7 -5.26 -16.62 -11.79
C GLY A 7 -3.88 -16.36 -12.39
N ARG A 8 -3.72 -15.31 -13.19
CA ARG A 8 -2.44 -14.93 -13.81
C ARG A 8 -1.78 -13.80 -13.06
N VAL A 9 -0.45 -13.73 -13.20
CA VAL A 9 0.35 -12.60 -12.74
C VAL A 9 -0.31 -11.30 -13.22
N ASP A 10 -0.35 -10.31 -12.33
CA ASP A 10 -1.08 -9.09 -12.59
C ASP A 10 -0.49 -8.30 -13.78
N ASN A 11 -1.35 -8.03 -14.75
CA ASN A 11 -1.04 -7.24 -15.94
C ASN A 11 -2.07 -6.13 -16.18
N VAL A 12 -2.95 -5.88 -15.21
CA VAL A 12 -4.08 -4.96 -15.36
C VAL A 12 -3.56 -3.53 -15.48
N PHE A 13 -3.69 -2.97 -16.68
CA PHE A 13 -3.15 -1.65 -17.06
C PHE A 13 -1.68 -1.48 -16.65
N SER A 14 -0.88 -2.50 -16.95
CA SER A 14 0.52 -2.55 -16.55
C SER A 14 1.46 -1.83 -17.51
N VAL A 15 2.56 -1.31 -16.97
CA VAL A 15 3.70 -0.79 -17.72
C VAL A 15 4.94 -1.57 -17.27
N VAL A 16 5.74 -2.02 -18.24
CA VAL A 16 7.03 -2.67 -17.94
C VAL A 16 8.12 -1.61 -17.89
N VAL A 17 8.77 -1.47 -16.74
CA VAL A 17 9.85 -0.51 -16.49
C VAL A 17 11.08 -1.26 -16.02
N PHE A 18 12.18 -1.17 -16.79
CA PHE A 18 13.44 -1.90 -16.50
C PHE A 18 13.26 -3.42 -16.27
N GLY A 19 12.31 -4.05 -16.95
CA GLY A 19 12.02 -5.49 -16.79
C GLY A 19 11.08 -5.83 -15.62
N PHE A 20 10.56 -4.83 -14.89
CA PHE A 20 9.56 -5.01 -13.84
C PHE A 20 8.18 -4.57 -14.30
N THR A 21 7.17 -5.41 -14.07
CA THR A 21 5.77 -5.09 -14.37
C THR A 21 5.19 -4.26 -13.23
N ILE A 22 4.77 -3.04 -13.53
CA ILE A 22 4.04 -2.17 -12.61
C ILE A 22 2.58 -2.16 -13.05
N SER A 23 1.69 -2.72 -12.24
CA SER A 23 0.26 -2.77 -12.52
C SER A 23 -0.52 -1.67 -11.80
N ALA A 24 -1.67 -1.29 -12.36
CA ALA A 24 -2.54 -0.31 -11.72
C ALA A 24 -3.12 -0.83 -10.38
N LEU A 25 -3.40 -2.14 -10.27
CA LEU A 25 -3.89 -2.73 -9.02
C LEU A 25 -2.84 -2.69 -7.92
N ALA A 26 -1.57 -2.95 -8.24
CA ALA A 26 -0.49 -2.91 -7.26
C ALA A 26 -0.23 -1.47 -6.76
N LEU A 27 -0.32 -0.49 -7.66
CA LEU A 27 -0.28 0.93 -7.28
C LEU A 27 -1.44 1.31 -6.35
N ALA A 28 -2.66 0.85 -6.65
CA ALA A 28 -3.82 1.10 -5.80
C ALA A 28 -3.67 0.44 -4.42
N ALA A 29 -3.19 -0.82 -4.38
CA ALA A 29 -2.94 -1.53 -3.13
C ALA A 29 -1.88 -0.80 -2.28
N ALA A 30 -0.76 -0.42 -2.88
CA ALA A 30 0.31 0.31 -2.21
C ALA A 30 -0.17 1.65 -1.64
N LEU A 31 -0.95 2.42 -2.41
CA LEU A 31 -1.48 3.70 -1.94
C LEU A 31 -2.44 3.52 -0.77
N LEU A 32 -3.34 2.54 -0.82
CA LEU A 32 -4.25 2.24 0.29
C LEU A 32 -3.48 1.76 1.53
N GLN A 33 -2.48 0.90 1.36
CA GLN A 33 -1.64 0.43 2.45
C GLN A 33 -0.86 1.57 3.09
N PHE A 34 -0.30 2.48 2.28
CA PHE A 34 0.36 3.67 2.78
C PHE A 34 -0.58 4.52 3.64
N VAL A 35 -1.79 4.81 3.13
CA VAL A 35 -2.80 5.59 3.88
C VAL A 35 -3.15 4.88 5.19
N GLN A 36 -3.46 3.58 5.14
CA GLN A 36 -3.85 2.79 6.30
C GLN A 36 -2.76 2.78 7.39
N VAL A 37 -1.51 2.55 6.99
CA VAL A 37 -0.37 2.51 7.93
C VAL A 37 -0.09 3.92 8.48
N ARG A 38 -0.17 4.97 7.67
CA ARG A 38 0.02 6.35 8.16
C ARG A 38 -1.06 6.80 9.14
N MET A 39 -2.32 6.45 8.88
CA MET A 39 -3.42 6.80 9.79
C MET A 39 -3.21 6.23 11.21
N THR A 40 -2.58 5.07 11.31
CA THR A 40 -2.43 4.30 12.56
C THR A 40 -1.05 4.44 13.21
N SER A 41 -0.03 4.78 12.43
CA SER A 41 1.34 4.88 12.95
C SER A 41 1.48 6.07 13.91
N PRO A 42 2.16 5.88 15.06
CA PRO A 42 2.47 6.98 15.96
C PRO A 42 3.42 7.98 15.29
N ARG A 43 3.41 9.23 15.78
CA ARG A 43 4.35 10.25 15.32
C ARG A 43 5.79 9.85 15.70
N PRO A 44 6.78 10.17 14.84
CA PRO A 44 8.17 9.91 15.16
C PRO A 44 8.58 10.56 16.48
N ASN A 45 9.25 9.80 17.34
CA ASN A 45 9.84 10.26 18.58
C ASN A 45 11.37 10.09 18.49
N PRO A 46 12.15 11.17 18.45
CA PRO A 46 13.61 11.11 18.35
C PRO A 46 14.27 10.36 19.52
N ASP A 47 13.63 10.33 20.68
CA ASP A 47 14.14 9.68 21.89
C ASP A 47 13.85 8.18 21.92
N ASP A 48 13.07 7.66 20.96
CA ASP A 48 12.73 6.25 20.85
C ASP A 48 13.42 5.60 19.63
N PRO A 49 14.42 4.72 19.84
CA PRO A 49 15.12 4.02 18.76
C PRO A 49 14.19 3.24 17.81
N THR A 50 13.06 2.74 18.32
CA THR A 50 12.11 1.95 17.53
C THR A 50 11.28 2.81 16.57
N SER A 51 11.19 4.11 16.85
CA SER A 51 10.40 5.05 16.08
C SER A 51 10.90 5.20 14.63
N SER A 52 12.22 5.22 14.45
CA SER A 52 12.86 5.30 13.13
C SER A 52 12.55 4.07 12.25
N THR A 53 12.49 2.89 12.87
CA THR A 53 12.15 1.64 12.18
C THR A 53 10.71 1.63 11.72
N THR A 54 9.76 2.02 12.58
CA THR A 54 8.34 2.11 12.23
C THR A 54 8.10 3.13 11.11
N ALA A 55 8.78 4.27 11.16
CA ALA A 55 8.72 5.28 10.09
C ALA A 55 9.22 4.72 8.75
N THR A 56 10.33 3.96 8.76
CA THR A 56 10.88 3.33 7.55
C THR A 56 9.89 2.32 6.95
N MET A 57 9.31 1.46 7.78
CA MET A 57 8.37 0.43 7.34
C MET A 57 7.10 1.01 6.72
N THR A 58 6.67 2.18 7.19
CA THR A 58 5.51 2.89 6.63
C THR A 58 5.66 3.20 5.14
N TYR A 59 6.88 3.46 4.67
CA TYR A 59 7.16 3.73 3.25
C TYR A 59 7.62 2.49 2.50
N LEU A 60 8.46 1.66 3.14
CA LEU A 60 9.06 0.49 2.49
C LEU A 60 8.00 -0.55 2.09
N PHE A 61 7.06 -0.86 2.97
CA PHE A 61 6.06 -1.89 2.68
C PHE A 61 5.19 -1.56 1.46
N PRO A 62 4.60 -0.35 1.35
CA PRO A 62 3.87 0.05 0.14
C PRO A 62 4.71 -0.05 -1.13
N LEU A 63 5.99 0.34 -1.09
CA LEU A 63 6.88 0.24 -2.25
C LEU A 63 7.13 -1.22 -2.65
N LEU A 64 7.32 -2.12 -1.67
CA LEU A 64 7.45 -3.55 -1.93
C LEU A 64 6.18 -4.14 -2.53
N THR A 65 5.00 -3.66 -2.14
CA THR A 65 3.73 -4.07 -2.75
C THR A 65 3.67 -3.76 -4.24
N ILE A 66 4.20 -2.60 -4.67
CA ILE A 66 4.29 -2.26 -6.10
C ILE A 66 5.19 -3.28 -6.82
N TRP A 67 6.34 -3.61 -6.22
CA TRP A 67 7.29 -4.57 -6.78
C TRP A 67 6.70 -5.99 -6.88
N TRP A 68 6.03 -6.45 -5.83
CA TRP A 68 5.35 -7.75 -5.79
C TRP A 68 4.14 -7.84 -6.71
N GLY A 69 3.52 -6.70 -7.05
CA GLY A 69 2.44 -6.60 -8.00
C GLY A 69 2.74 -7.29 -9.34
N GLY A 70 3.96 -7.14 -9.85
CA GLY A 70 4.40 -7.76 -11.09
C GLY A 70 4.77 -9.23 -10.99
N LEU A 71 4.72 -9.83 -9.81
CA LEU A 71 5.14 -11.21 -9.55
C LEU A 71 3.97 -12.12 -9.14
N PHE A 72 2.95 -11.56 -8.50
CA PHE A 72 1.84 -12.33 -7.95
C PHE A 72 0.57 -12.29 -8.81
N PRO A 73 -0.32 -13.29 -8.65
CA PRO A 73 -1.59 -13.31 -9.34
C PRO A 73 -2.46 -12.08 -9.02
N SER A 74 -3.15 -11.54 -10.02
CA SER A 74 -3.98 -10.34 -9.84
C SER A 74 -5.10 -10.51 -8.81
N GLY A 75 -5.57 -11.74 -8.58
CA GLY A 75 -6.51 -12.04 -7.50
C GLY A 75 -5.98 -11.73 -6.10
N LEU A 76 -4.69 -11.99 -5.84
CA LEU A 76 -4.06 -11.65 -4.56
C LEU A 76 -3.93 -10.14 -4.39
N ILE A 77 -3.53 -9.44 -5.46
CA ILE A 77 -3.39 -7.99 -5.43
C ILE A 77 -4.76 -7.32 -5.24
N LEU A 78 -5.79 -7.80 -5.92
CA LEU A 78 -7.16 -7.33 -5.76
C LEU A 78 -7.67 -7.58 -4.33
N TYR A 79 -7.36 -8.74 -3.73
CA TYR A 79 -7.65 -8.99 -2.32
C TYR A 79 -7.02 -7.92 -1.42
N TRP A 80 -5.74 -7.57 -1.63
CA TRP A 80 -5.10 -6.50 -0.86
C TRP A 80 -5.81 -5.16 -1.03
N VAL A 81 -6.19 -4.79 -2.26
CA VAL A 81 -6.94 -3.55 -2.51
C VAL A 81 -8.23 -3.52 -1.68
N VAL A 82 -9.07 -4.55 -1.82
CA VAL A 82 -10.40 -4.58 -1.18
C VAL A 82 -10.28 -4.63 0.34
N TYR A 83 -9.41 -5.51 0.85
CA TYR A 83 -9.21 -5.68 2.29
C TYR A 83 -8.66 -4.40 2.94
N THR A 84 -7.62 -3.79 2.36
CA THR A 84 -7.04 -2.57 2.92
C THR A 84 -7.98 -1.38 2.79
N ALA A 85 -8.77 -1.28 1.71
CA ALA A 85 -9.80 -0.25 1.58
C ALA A 85 -10.85 -0.38 2.69
N TYR A 86 -11.33 -1.60 2.95
CA TYR A 86 -12.29 -1.86 4.03
C TYR A 86 -11.72 -1.46 5.40
N LEU A 87 -10.50 -1.90 5.71
CA LEU A 87 -9.83 -1.53 6.96
C LEU A 87 -9.63 -0.01 7.09
N THR A 88 -9.20 0.66 6.02
CA THR A 88 -9.00 2.12 6.01
C THR A 88 -10.31 2.85 6.31
N ALA A 89 -11.40 2.42 5.68
CA ALA A 89 -12.72 3.00 5.92
C ALA A 89 -13.20 2.75 7.36
N GLN A 90 -12.95 1.56 7.91
CA GLN A 90 -13.24 1.27 9.31
C GLN A 90 -12.42 2.14 10.26
N GLN A 91 -11.10 2.22 10.03
CA GLN A 91 -10.18 3.05 10.81
C GLN A 91 -10.64 4.51 10.81
N PHE A 92 -11.03 5.01 9.64
CA PHE A 92 -11.54 6.37 9.49
C PHE A 92 -12.76 6.65 10.35
N ARG A 93 -13.68 5.69 10.51
CA ARG A 93 -14.84 5.87 11.39
C ARG A 93 -14.48 5.86 12.87
N ILE A 94 -13.39 5.20 13.25
CA ILE A 94 -12.96 5.09 14.66
C ILE A 94 -12.18 6.33 15.09
N MET A 95 -11.24 6.79 14.26
CA MET A 95 -10.27 7.82 14.62
C MET A 95 -10.14 8.96 13.60
N GLY A 96 -11.04 9.06 12.62
CA GLY A 96 -10.93 10.02 11.52
C GLY A 96 -9.67 9.76 10.71
N TRP A 97 -9.01 10.84 10.27
CA TRP A 97 -7.75 10.75 9.54
C TRP A 97 -6.54 10.33 10.41
N GLY A 98 -6.70 10.22 11.73
CA GLY A 98 -5.63 9.85 12.65
C GLY A 98 -4.37 10.66 12.41
N ASN A 99 -3.26 9.96 12.20
CA ASN A 99 -1.94 10.53 11.92
C ASN A 99 -1.60 10.63 10.41
N LEU A 100 -2.61 10.74 9.53
CA LEU A 100 -2.34 10.82 8.09
C LEU A 100 -1.57 12.10 7.69
N PHE A 101 -1.81 13.21 8.38
CA PHE A 101 -1.27 14.52 8.00
C PHE A 101 -0.28 15.09 9.02
N PRO A 102 0.84 15.68 8.56
CA PRO A 102 1.28 15.81 7.16
C PRO A 102 1.64 14.47 6.46
N LEU A 103 1.43 14.40 5.14
CA LEU A 103 1.62 13.17 4.35
C LEU A 103 3.09 12.75 4.27
N PHE A 104 4.00 13.72 4.26
CA PHE A 104 5.44 13.53 4.16
C PHE A 104 6.13 14.31 5.27
N GLY A 105 6.89 13.62 6.10
CA GLY A 105 7.56 14.22 7.26
C GLY A 105 6.60 14.53 8.41
N TRP A 106 7.18 14.71 9.59
CA TRP A 106 6.57 15.28 10.79
C TRP A 106 7.52 16.33 11.33
#